data_AF-A0A0E0GFX3-F1
#
_entry.id   AF-A0A0E0GFX3-F1
#
_cell.length_a   1.000
_cell.length_b   1.000
_cell.length_c   1.000
_cell.angle_alpha   90.00
_cell.angle_beta   90.00
_cell.angle_gamma   90.00
#
_symmetry.space_group_name_H-M   'P 1'
#
loop_
_entity.id
_entity.type
_entity.pdbx_description
1 polymer ?
#
loop_
_entity_poly.entity_id
_entity_poly.type
_entity_poly.pdbx_seq_one_letter_code
_entity_poly.pdbx_strand_id
1 'polypeptide(L)'
;MAKQYSPAAVEKSIFWGRSCGSYFEVCTRYYVLPPPNVTGALHIGHALTVAIEDAIIRWRRMSGYNALWVPGVDHAGIATQVVVEKKLMREKKLTRHDIGREEFVSEVLKWKDEYGGTILNQLRRLGASLDWSREVDYLDIKEETMLKVPGYNTTVQFGVLISFAYPLEEGLGEIIVATTRIETMLGDTAISVHPEDNRYKHLHGRYAIHPFNGRKLKIICDAELVDPTFGTGAVKVGADSEYLTISI
;
A
#
# COMPACT_ATOMS: atom_id res chain seq x y z
N MET A 1 3.88 45.27 19.52
CA MET A 1 3.44 44.29 18.50
C MET A 1 3.55 44.94 17.13
N ALA A 2 3.90 44.18 16.09
CA ALA A 2 3.85 44.68 14.71
C ALA A 2 2.41 45.07 14.35
N LYS A 3 2.24 46.07 13.47
CA LYS A 3 0.91 46.53 13.02
C LYS A 3 0.18 45.48 12.17
N GLN A 4 0.90 44.54 11.57
CA GLN A 4 0.34 43.49 10.72
C GLN A 4 0.92 42.13 11.11
N TYR A 5 0.06 41.12 11.17
CA TYR A 5 0.46 39.73 11.39
C TYR A 5 1.19 39.21 10.14
N SER A 6 2.35 38.58 10.35
CA SER A 6 3.14 37.95 9.29
C SER A 6 3.16 36.43 9.53
N PRO A 7 2.35 35.64 8.80
CA PRO A 7 2.31 34.18 8.96
C PRO A 7 3.69 33.56 8.75
N ALA A 8 4.41 33.98 7.71
CA ALA A 8 5.72 33.43 7.38
C ALA A 8 6.76 33.60 8.51
N ALA A 9 6.71 34.72 9.24
CA ALA A 9 7.62 34.95 10.37
C ALA A 9 7.29 34.04 11.57
N VAL A 10 6.00 33.83 11.84
CA VAL A 10 5.52 33.08 13.00
C VAL A 10 5.58 31.58 12.74
N GLU A 11 5.06 31.11 11.61
CA GLU A 11 5.07 29.69 11.22
C GLU A 11 6.49 29.13 11.18
N LYS A 12 7.45 29.87 10.61
CA LYS A 12 8.86 29.46 10.56
C LYS A 12 9.47 29.27 11.96
N SER A 13 9.08 30.10 12.94
CA SER A 13 9.54 29.96 14.33
C SER A 13 8.87 28.83 15.09
N ILE A 14 7.57 28.59 14.87
CA ILE A 14 6.81 27.53 15.55
C ILE A 14 7.18 26.14 15.00
N PHE A 15 7.53 26.08 13.72
CA PHE A 15 7.91 24.87 13.01
C PHE A 15 9.04 24.08 13.71
N TRP A 16 10.07 24.77 14.21
CA TRP A 16 11.19 24.16 14.94
C TRP A 16 10.85 23.70 16.36
N GLY A 17 9.77 24.22 16.96
CA GLY A 17 9.38 23.95 18.34
C GLY A 17 8.48 22.72 18.53
N ARG A 18 7.87 22.19 17.47
CA ARG A 18 6.98 21.00 17.53
C ARG A 18 7.70 19.67 17.24
N SER A 19 8.99 19.72 16.95
CA SER A 19 9.87 18.56 16.77
C SER A 19 10.29 17.91 18.10
N CYS A 20 9.95 18.49 19.26
CA CYS A 20 10.42 18.01 20.55
C CYS A 20 9.37 17.14 21.25
N GLY A 21 9.77 15.89 21.52
CA GLY A 21 8.98 14.81 22.07
C GLY A 21 8.40 15.07 23.46
N SER A 22 7.27 14.41 23.71
CA SER A 22 6.69 14.03 25.02
C SER A 22 5.21 13.67 24.91
N TYR A 23 4.53 13.98 23.80
CA TYR A 23 3.08 13.71 23.68
C TYR A 23 2.70 12.22 23.48
N PHE A 24 3.67 11.30 23.33
CA PHE A 24 3.45 10.02 22.62
C PHE A 24 3.79 8.73 23.40
N GLU A 25 3.96 8.79 24.73
CA GLU A 25 4.49 7.63 25.47
C GLU A 25 3.48 6.49 25.70
N VAL A 26 2.17 6.74 25.87
CA VAL A 26 1.18 5.66 26.17
C VAL A 26 -0.18 5.90 25.51
N CYS A 27 -0.35 5.58 24.23
CA CYS A 27 -1.59 5.83 23.49
C CYS A 27 -2.60 4.67 23.56
N THR A 28 -3.86 4.99 23.90
CA THR A 28 -4.99 4.05 23.88
C THR A 28 -5.76 4.06 22.56
N ARG A 29 -5.58 5.09 21.70
CA ARG A 29 -6.22 5.19 20.39
C ARG A 29 -5.24 5.69 19.33
N TYR A 30 -5.24 4.99 18.19
CA TYR A 30 -4.33 5.22 17.08
C TYR A 30 -5.14 5.68 15.86
N TYR A 31 -4.70 6.75 15.23
CA TYR A 31 -5.20 7.21 13.93
C TYR A 31 -4.02 7.22 12.97
N VAL A 32 -4.16 6.57 11.82
CA VAL A 32 -3.12 6.51 10.80
C VAL A 32 -3.48 7.56 9.75
N LEU A 33 -2.53 8.43 9.38
CA LEU A 33 -2.71 9.31 8.23
C LEU A 33 -2.94 8.41 7.01
N PRO A 34 -4.03 8.59 6.22
CA PRO A 34 -4.16 7.88 4.95
C PRO A 34 -2.92 8.23 4.12
N PRO A 35 -2.02 7.26 3.87
CA PRO A 35 -0.68 7.56 3.41
C PRO A 35 -0.78 8.14 1.99
N PRO A 36 -0.27 9.35 1.73
CA PRO A 36 -0.27 9.91 0.39
C PRO A 36 0.62 9.07 -0.55
N ASN A 37 0.11 8.85 -1.76
CA ASN A 37 0.82 8.15 -2.81
C ASN A 37 2.07 8.94 -3.24
N VAL A 38 3.21 8.27 -3.40
CA VAL A 38 4.48 8.88 -3.81
C VAL A 38 4.51 9.12 -5.35
N THR A 39 3.46 9.74 -5.88
CA THR A 39 3.31 10.06 -7.30
C THR A 39 3.70 11.50 -7.66
N GLY A 40 4.09 12.31 -6.67
CA GLY A 40 4.43 13.72 -6.86
C GLY A 40 4.24 14.56 -5.61
N ALA A 41 4.28 15.88 -5.76
CA ALA A 41 4.01 16.82 -4.68
C ALA A 41 2.52 16.83 -4.28
N LEU A 42 2.25 17.07 -3.00
CA LEU A 42 0.89 17.22 -2.47
C LEU A 42 0.19 18.44 -3.07
N HIS A 43 -1.07 18.24 -3.48
CA HIS A 43 -1.99 19.30 -3.90
C HIS A 43 -2.96 19.71 -2.76
N ILE A 44 -3.79 20.75 -3.02
CA ILE A 44 -4.73 21.33 -2.04
C ILE A 44 -5.72 20.33 -1.43
N GLY A 45 -6.02 19.23 -2.11
CA GLY A 45 -6.88 18.16 -1.60
C GLY A 45 -6.24 17.47 -0.39
N HIS A 46 -4.95 17.15 -0.47
CA HIS A 46 -4.20 16.64 0.67
C HIS A 46 -4.12 17.66 1.80
N ALA A 47 -3.94 18.94 1.48
CA ALA A 47 -3.93 20.00 2.49
C ALA A 47 -5.25 20.08 3.26
N LEU A 48 -6.39 19.93 2.58
CA LEU A 48 -7.71 19.88 3.21
C LEU A 48 -7.86 18.66 4.14
N THR A 49 -7.53 17.47 3.67
CA THR A 49 -7.62 16.24 4.47
C THR A 49 -6.75 16.35 5.72
N VAL A 50 -5.48 16.75 5.54
CA VAL A 50 -4.52 16.93 6.64
C VAL A 50 -5.01 17.99 7.63
N ALA A 51 -5.60 19.09 7.17
CA ALA A 51 -6.11 20.13 8.06
C ALA A 51 -7.29 19.64 8.92
N ILE A 52 -8.21 18.85 8.34
CA ILE A 52 -9.35 18.28 9.06
C ILE A 52 -8.85 17.28 10.11
N GLU A 53 -7.98 16.36 9.72
CA GLU A 53 -7.44 15.34 10.61
C GLU A 53 -6.59 15.94 11.74
N ASP A 54 -5.73 16.91 11.42
CA ASP A 54 -4.91 17.62 12.41
C ASP A 54 -5.78 18.35 13.44
N ALA A 55 -6.88 18.98 12.99
CA ALA A 55 -7.82 19.66 13.89
C ALA A 55 -8.49 18.67 14.86
N ILE A 56 -8.94 17.51 14.36
CA ILE A 56 -9.54 16.46 15.19
C ILE A 56 -8.52 15.92 16.20
N ILE A 57 -7.30 15.63 15.74
CA ILE A 57 -6.23 15.10 16.59
C ILE A 57 -5.86 16.09 17.69
N ARG A 58 -5.68 17.37 17.36
CA ARG A 58 -5.43 18.42 18.37
C ARG A 58 -6.57 18.54 19.36
N TRP A 59 -7.81 18.57 18.89
CA TRP A 59 -8.98 18.65 19.76
C TRP A 59 -9.05 17.46 20.73
N ARG A 60 -8.78 16.24 20.25
CA ARG A 60 -8.71 15.04 21.09
C ARG A 60 -7.60 15.12 22.14
N ARG A 61 -6.39 15.54 21.73
CA ARG A 61 -5.26 15.77 22.65
C ARG A 61 -5.60 16.81 23.72
N MET A 62 -6.20 17.93 23.33
CA MET A 62 -6.63 18.99 24.24
C MET A 62 -7.80 18.56 25.16
N SER A 63 -8.62 17.62 24.72
CA SER A 63 -9.72 17.04 25.52
C SER A 63 -9.24 15.94 26.49
N GLY A 64 -7.92 15.77 26.67
CA GLY A 64 -7.33 14.79 27.59
C GLY A 64 -7.19 13.37 27.04
N TYR A 65 -7.49 13.14 25.76
CA TYR A 65 -7.25 11.84 25.13
C TYR A 65 -5.80 11.72 24.66
N ASN A 66 -5.18 10.57 24.89
CA ASN A 66 -3.91 10.26 24.24
C ASN A 66 -4.18 9.76 22.82
N ALA A 67 -4.04 10.66 21.84
CA ALA A 67 -4.32 10.40 20.42
C ALA A 67 -3.02 10.42 19.60
N LEU A 68 -2.65 9.25 19.06
CA LEU A 68 -1.50 9.09 18.17
C LEU A 68 -1.94 9.34 16.73
N TRP A 69 -1.15 10.13 16.00
CA TRP A 69 -1.32 10.31 14.57
C TRP A 69 -0.02 9.94 13.87
N VAL A 70 -0.03 8.79 13.20
CA VAL A 70 1.19 8.17 12.65
C VAL A 70 1.42 8.65 11.21
N PRO A 71 2.63 9.15 10.87
CA PRO A 71 2.98 9.46 9.49
C PRO A 71 3.30 8.19 8.69
N GLY A 72 2.99 8.23 7.40
CA GLY A 72 3.34 7.20 6.43
C GLY A 72 3.20 7.74 5.02
N VAL A 73 3.90 7.13 4.07
CA VAL A 73 3.81 7.43 2.63
C VAL A 73 3.60 6.13 1.89
N ASP A 74 2.75 6.14 0.87
CA ASP A 74 2.45 4.94 0.10
C ASP A 74 3.39 4.83 -1.11
N HIS A 75 4.04 3.68 -1.23
CA HIS A 75 4.86 3.31 -2.38
C HIS A 75 4.04 3.30 -3.69
N ALA A 76 2.71 3.20 -3.58
CA ALA A 76 1.72 3.44 -4.62
C ALA A 76 2.01 2.70 -5.93
N GLY A 77 2.52 1.46 -5.81
CA GLY A 77 2.92 0.51 -6.86
C GLY A 77 2.77 1.01 -8.30
N ILE A 78 1.60 0.73 -8.92
CA ILE A 78 1.31 1.04 -10.33
C ILE A 78 1.28 2.56 -10.60
N ALA A 79 0.75 3.35 -9.66
CA ALA A 79 0.65 4.79 -9.84
C ALA A 79 2.06 5.42 -9.90
N THR A 80 2.97 4.98 -9.03
CA THR A 80 4.38 5.37 -9.05
C THR A 80 5.07 4.86 -10.32
N GLN A 81 4.84 3.60 -10.69
CA GLN A 81 5.36 3.02 -11.92
C GLN A 81 4.98 3.84 -13.17
N VAL A 82 3.71 4.19 -13.36
CA VAL A 82 3.25 4.98 -14.51
C VAL A 82 3.90 6.37 -14.55
N VAL A 83 4.10 6.99 -13.38
CA VAL A 83 4.76 8.30 -13.30
C VAL A 83 6.25 8.19 -13.64
N VAL A 84 6.92 7.15 -13.16
CA VAL A 84 8.34 6.89 -13.47
C VAL A 84 8.53 6.51 -14.94
N GLU A 85 7.64 5.72 -15.53
CA GLU A 85 7.63 5.40 -16.96
C GLU A 85 7.47 6.67 -17.81
N LYS A 86 6.53 7.55 -17.45
CA LYS A 86 6.36 8.85 -18.12
C LYS A 86 7.60 9.74 -17.97
N LYS A 87 8.26 9.72 -16.81
CA LYS A 87 9.52 10.45 -16.57
C LYS A 87 10.63 9.93 -17.50
N LEU A 88 10.83 8.61 -17.52
CA LEU A 88 11.84 7.95 -18.36
C LEU A 88 11.63 8.25 -19.85
N MET A 89 10.38 8.17 -20.32
CA MET A 89 10.06 8.50 -21.70
C MET A 89 10.32 9.98 -22.03
N ARG A 90 10.04 10.90 -21.10
CA ARG A 90 10.27 12.33 -21.29
C ARG A 90 11.75 12.72 -21.29
N GLU A 91 12.54 12.16 -20.37
CA GLU A 91 13.93 12.57 -20.14
C GLU A 91 14.92 11.77 -20.99
N LYS A 92 14.71 10.46 -21.10
CA LYS A 92 15.64 9.53 -21.76
C LYS A 92 15.08 8.97 -23.07
N LYS A 93 13.78 9.15 -23.36
CA LYS A 93 13.06 8.50 -24.50
C LYS A 93 13.19 6.98 -24.48
N LEU A 94 13.29 6.41 -23.29
CA LEU A 94 13.36 4.97 -23.05
C LEU A 94 12.08 4.49 -22.37
N THR A 95 11.68 3.26 -22.66
CA THR A 95 10.58 2.56 -22.01
C THR A 95 11.11 1.65 -20.89
N ARG A 96 10.21 1.16 -20.03
CA ARG A 96 10.56 0.17 -18.99
C ARG A 96 11.21 -1.10 -19.55
N HIS A 97 10.88 -1.45 -20.80
CA HIS A 97 11.39 -2.65 -21.46
C HIS A 97 12.82 -2.45 -21.96
N ASP A 98 13.22 -1.21 -22.25
CA ASP A 98 14.55 -0.90 -22.78
C ASP A 98 15.63 -0.94 -21.69
N ILE A 99 15.27 -0.59 -20.44
CA ILE A 99 16.21 -0.56 -19.30
C ILE A 99 16.19 -1.84 -18.45
N GLY A 100 15.18 -2.69 -18.62
CA GLY A 100 15.02 -3.92 -17.84
C GLY A 100 14.55 -3.70 -16.39
N ARG A 101 14.15 -4.80 -15.73
CA ARG A 101 13.48 -4.78 -14.42
C ARG A 101 14.34 -4.20 -13.31
N GLU A 102 15.60 -4.62 -13.19
CA GLU A 102 16.46 -4.21 -12.08
C GLU A 102 16.74 -2.71 -12.09
N GLU A 103 17.05 -2.16 -13.27
CA GLU A 103 17.30 -0.73 -13.41
C GLU A 103 16.01 0.09 -13.25
N PHE A 104 14.87 -0.41 -13.74
CA PHE A 104 13.57 0.22 -13.51
C PHE A 104 13.22 0.29 -12.01
N VAL A 105 13.40 -0.80 -11.27
CA VAL A 105 13.17 -0.84 -9.81
C VAL A 105 14.09 0.15 -9.10
N SER A 106 15.35 0.26 -9.52
CA SER A 106 16.28 1.27 -8.97
C SER A 106 15.77 2.70 -9.18
N GLU A 107 15.25 3.03 -10.36
CA GLU A 107 14.69 4.36 -10.64
C GLU A 107 13.41 4.64 -9.85
N VAL A 108 12.56 3.63 -9.63
CA VAL A 108 11.37 3.75 -8.77
C VAL A 108 11.76 4.02 -7.31
N LEU A 109 12.78 3.32 -6.79
CA LEU A 109 13.28 3.56 -5.43
C LEU A 109 13.85 4.97 -5.27
N LYS A 110 14.64 5.45 -6.24
CA LYS A 110 15.12 6.84 -6.23
C LYS A 110 13.98 7.86 -6.23
N TRP A 111 12.95 7.60 -7.04
CA TRP A 111 11.74 8.43 -7.06
C TRP A 111 11.02 8.42 -5.71
N LYS A 112 10.89 7.25 -5.09
CA LYS A 112 10.29 7.08 -3.76
C LYS A 112 11.01 7.96 -2.73
N ASP A 113 12.35 7.89 -2.69
CA ASP A 113 13.15 8.62 -1.72
C ASP A 113 13.05 10.15 -1.93
N GLU A 114 13.12 10.61 -3.18
CA GLU A 114 13.03 12.04 -3.53
C GLU A 114 11.65 12.64 -3.18
N TYR A 115 10.57 11.98 -3.60
CA TYR A 115 9.22 12.49 -3.43
C TYR A 115 8.65 12.19 -2.04
N GLY A 116 9.05 11.09 -1.41
CA GLY A 116 8.72 10.80 -0.01
C GLY A 116 9.20 11.92 0.91
N GLY A 117 10.48 12.32 0.77
CA GLY A 117 11.02 13.46 1.53
C GLY A 117 10.30 14.78 1.25
N THR A 118 9.90 15.02 0.00
CA THR A 118 9.15 16.22 -0.40
C THR A 118 7.77 16.26 0.26
N ILE A 119 7.03 15.14 0.20
CA ILE A 119 5.70 15.00 0.81
C ILE A 119 5.76 15.23 2.32
N LEU A 120 6.71 14.59 3.00
CA LEU A 120 6.90 14.74 4.44
C LEU A 120 7.23 16.19 4.80
N ASN A 121 8.06 16.86 4.01
CA ASN A 121 8.36 18.28 4.20
C ASN A 121 7.12 19.17 3.97
N GLN A 122 6.27 18.85 2.99
CA GLN A 122 5.01 19.58 2.78
C GLN A 122 4.05 19.40 3.98
N LEU A 123 3.88 18.19 4.50
CA LEU A 123 3.08 17.90 5.70
C LEU A 123 3.61 18.66 6.94
N ARG A 124 4.93 18.65 7.09
CA ARG A 124 5.66 19.42 8.10
C ARG A 124 5.36 20.93 7.97
N ARG A 125 5.47 21.49 6.77
CA ARG A 125 5.18 22.92 6.50
C ARG A 125 3.72 23.29 6.70
N LEU A 126 2.78 22.37 6.47
CA LEU A 126 1.36 22.56 6.80
C LEU A 126 1.10 22.58 8.31
N GLY A 127 2.09 22.20 9.13
CA GLY A 127 1.98 22.18 10.58
C GLY A 127 1.34 20.92 11.14
N ALA A 128 1.24 19.84 10.35
CA ALA A 128 0.66 18.57 10.75
C ALA A 128 1.32 18.04 12.04
N SER A 129 0.52 17.74 13.06
CA SER A 129 0.99 17.25 14.36
C SER A 129 1.13 15.72 14.40
N LEU A 130 1.78 15.18 13.37
CA LEU A 130 2.15 13.78 13.23
C LEU A 130 3.28 13.42 14.21
N ASP A 131 3.31 12.17 14.66
CA ASP A 131 4.44 11.63 15.42
C ASP A 131 5.58 11.25 14.47
N TRP A 132 6.43 12.22 14.17
CA TRP A 132 7.59 12.06 13.30
C TRP A 132 8.64 11.07 13.82
N SER A 133 8.57 10.64 15.09
CA SER A 133 9.48 9.61 15.62
C SER A 133 9.09 8.19 15.20
N ARG A 134 7.87 8.03 14.67
CA ARG A 134 7.28 6.75 14.26
C ARG A 134 6.92 6.75 12.78
N GLU A 135 7.80 7.31 11.96
CA GLU A 135 7.70 7.17 10.51
C GLU A 135 7.72 5.67 10.16
N VAL A 136 6.66 5.22 9.49
CA VAL A 136 6.50 3.81 9.12
C VAL A 136 6.92 3.65 7.66
N ASP A 137 7.99 2.89 7.47
CA ASP A 137 8.36 2.35 6.17
C ASP A 137 7.77 0.96 5.97
N TYR A 138 7.36 0.68 4.74
CA TYR A 138 7.02 -0.68 4.31
C TYR A 138 8.30 -1.52 4.23
N LEU A 139 8.29 -2.67 4.89
CA LEU A 139 9.31 -3.69 4.76
C LEU A 139 8.77 -4.77 3.81
N ASP A 140 9.42 -4.95 2.66
CA ASP A 140 9.12 -6.07 1.77
C ASP A 140 9.66 -7.36 2.38
N ILE A 141 8.75 -8.29 2.66
CA ILE A 141 9.06 -9.60 3.21
C ILE A 141 8.99 -10.60 2.06
N LYS A 142 10.17 -11.03 1.58
CA LYS A 142 10.29 -11.91 0.41
C LYS A 142 9.93 -13.36 0.71
N GLU A 143 10.15 -13.79 1.94
CA GLU A 143 9.95 -15.17 2.38
C GLU A 143 9.28 -15.21 3.74
N GLU A 144 8.72 -16.36 4.07
CA GLU A 144 8.06 -16.58 5.35
C GLU A 144 9.04 -16.28 6.50
N THR A 145 8.70 -15.26 7.30
CA THR A 145 9.62 -14.72 8.31
C THR A 145 8.89 -14.51 9.63
N MET A 146 9.49 -14.99 10.72
CA MET A 146 9.03 -14.69 12.08
C MET A 146 9.60 -13.34 12.52
N LEU A 147 8.77 -12.30 12.56
CA LEU A 147 9.18 -10.97 12.99
C LEU A 147 8.67 -10.67 14.41
N LYS A 148 9.55 -10.06 15.21
CA LYS A 148 9.16 -9.54 16.52
C LYS A 148 8.50 -8.19 16.33
N VAL A 149 7.18 -8.13 16.48
CA VAL A 149 6.43 -6.89 16.38
C VAL A 149 6.51 -6.14 17.71
N PRO A 150 6.90 -4.86 17.74
CA PRO A 150 6.86 -4.05 18.95
C PRO A 150 5.46 -4.07 19.59
N GLY A 151 5.38 -4.41 20.88
CA GLY A 151 4.11 -4.51 21.62
C GLY A 151 3.49 -5.92 21.65
N TYR A 152 4.04 -6.90 20.92
CA TYR A 152 3.63 -8.30 21.01
C TYR A 152 4.63 -9.10 21.86
N ASN A 153 4.10 -9.97 22.74
CA ASN A 153 4.93 -10.87 23.57
C ASN A 153 5.46 -12.06 22.75
N THR A 154 4.86 -12.33 21.60
CA THR A 154 5.21 -13.42 20.70
C THR A 154 5.71 -12.86 19.37
N THR A 155 6.60 -13.59 18.72
CA THR A 155 6.91 -13.35 17.31
C THR A 155 5.69 -13.65 16.46
N VAL A 156 5.47 -12.84 15.44
CA VAL A 156 4.35 -12.97 14.50
C VAL A 156 4.93 -13.44 13.17
N GLN A 157 4.25 -14.40 12.54
CA GLN A 157 4.63 -14.94 11.24
C GLN A 157 4.12 -14.00 10.14
N PHE A 158 5.01 -13.60 9.25
CA PHE A 158 4.72 -12.80 8.07
C PHE A 158 5.15 -13.52 6.80
N GLY A 159 4.61 -13.13 5.65
CA GLY A 159 4.97 -13.73 4.35
C GLY A 159 4.41 -15.15 4.14
N VAL A 160 3.35 -15.53 4.87
CA VAL A 160 2.73 -16.85 4.72
C VAL A 160 1.89 -16.89 3.44
N LEU A 161 2.18 -17.85 2.57
CA LEU A 161 1.39 -18.13 1.38
C LEU A 161 0.43 -19.29 1.66
N ILE A 162 -0.86 -19.01 1.73
CA ILE A 162 -1.91 -19.99 2.04
C ILE A 162 -2.49 -20.51 0.72
N SER A 163 -2.55 -21.84 0.59
CA SER A 163 -3.25 -22.50 -0.52
C SER A 163 -4.63 -22.96 -0.08
N PHE A 164 -5.65 -22.65 -0.87
CA PHE A 164 -7.03 -23.06 -0.61
C PHE A 164 -7.77 -23.36 -1.91
N ALA A 165 -8.80 -24.21 -1.84
CA ALA A 165 -9.50 -24.73 -3.01
C ALA A 165 -10.86 -24.06 -3.22
N TYR A 166 -11.13 -23.66 -4.46
CA TYR A 166 -12.45 -23.29 -4.94
C TYR A 166 -13.08 -24.47 -5.69
N PRO A 167 -14.26 -24.96 -5.28
CA PRO A 167 -14.98 -25.98 -6.04
C PRO A 167 -15.36 -25.45 -7.42
N LEU A 168 -15.22 -26.27 -8.45
CA LEU A 168 -15.58 -25.92 -9.82
C LEU A 168 -17.05 -26.24 -10.11
N GLU A 169 -17.65 -25.51 -11.04
CA GLU A 169 -18.98 -25.83 -11.56
C GLU A 169 -19.00 -27.22 -12.22
N GLU A 170 -20.18 -27.84 -12.31
CA GLU A 170 -20.41 -29.12 -13.01
C GLU A 170 -19.62 -30.32 -12.45
N GLY A 171 -19.13 -30.24 -11.21
CA GLY A 171 -18.40 -31.34 -10.58
C GLY A 171 -17.01 -31.59 -11.18
N LEU A 172 -16.43 -30.58 -11.83
CA LEU A 172 -15.10 -30.64 -12.46
C LEU A 172 -13.93 -30.67 -11.46
N GLY A 173 -14.20 -30.93 -10.18
CA GLY A 173 -13.23 -30.93 -9.10
C GLY A 173 -13.10 -29.55 -8.46
N GLU A 174 -11.86 -29.11 -8.26
CA GLU A 174 -11.53 -27.87 -7.57
C GLU A 174 -10.29 -27.20 -8.19
N ILE A 175 -10.19 -25.88 -8.04
CA ILE A 175 -9.01 -25.10 -8.40
C ILE A 175 -8.36 -24.55 -7.13
N ILE A 176 -7.06 -24.83 -6.97
CA ILE A 176 -6.29 -24.39 -5.80
C ILE A 176 -5.67 -23.03 -6.11
N VAL A 177 -5.94 -22.05 -5.26
CA VAL A 177 -5.40 -20.69 -5.34
C VAL A 177 -4.45 -20.44 -4.17
N ALA A 178 -3.32 -19.81 -4.45
CA ALA A 178 -2.36 -19.36 -3.45
C ALA A 178 -2.55 -17.85 -3.14
N THR A 179 -2.63 -17.47 -1.86
CA THR A 179 -2.77 -16.07 -1.44
C THR A 179 -2.16 -15.80 -0.06
N THR A 180 -1.67 -14.59 0.15
CA THR A 180 -1.22 -14.09 1.46
C THR A 180 -2.34 -13.41 2.25
N ARG A 181 -3.48 -13.12 1.61
CA ARG A 181 -4.61 -12.38 2.19
C ARG A 181 -5.90 -13.19 2.09
N ILE A 182 -5.95 -14.33 2.78
CA ILE A 182 -7.09 -15.26 2.72
C ILE A 182 -8.40 -14.59 3.15
N GLU A 183 -8.34 -13.65 4.09
CA GLU A 183 -9.47 -12.86 4.58
C GLU A 183 -10.16 -12.05 3.48
N THR A 184 -9.43 -11.69 2.42
CA THR A 184 -9.97 -10.95 1.27
C THR A 184 -10.72 -11.85 0.28
N MET A 185 -10.77 -13.17 0.50
CA MET A 185 -11.46 -14.11 -0.40
C MET A 185 -12.95 -13.79 -0.58
N LEU A 186 -13.60 -13.22 0.45
CA LEU A 186 -15.02 -12.84 0.41
C LEU A 186 -15.32 -11.76 -0.65
N GLY A 187 -14.31 -10.96 -0.99
CA GLY A 187 -14.37 -9.92 -2.01
C GLY A 187 -14.03 -10.41 -3.41
N ASP A 188 -13.76 -11.71 -3.59
CA ASP A 188 -13.35 -12.25 -4.88
C ASP A 188 -14.49 -12.16 -5.91
N THR A 189 -14.08 -11.92 -7.15
CA THR A 189 -14.94 -11.70 -8.32
C THR A 189 -14.54 -12.61 -9.49
N ALA A 190 -13.27 -13.02 -9.56
CA ALA A 190 -12.74 -13.91 -10.57
C ALA A 190 -11.51 -14.67 -10.05
N ILE A 191 -11.08 -15.67 -10.82
CA ILE A 191 -9.79 -16.36 -10.66
C ILE A 191 -9.03 -16.18 -11.97
N SER A 192 -7.77 -15.77 -11.91
CA SER A 192 -6.90 -15.60 -13.07
C SER A 192 -5.88 -16.73 -13.17
N VAL A 193 -5.66 -17.24 -14.39
CA VAL A 193 -4.66 -18.26 -14.71
C VAL A 193 -3.86 -17.85 -15.95
N HIS A 194 -2.62 -18.33 -16.08
CA HIS A 194 -1.84 -18.04 -17.28
C HIS A 194 -2.38 -18.84 -18.49
N PRO A 195 -2.59 -18.24 -19.67
CA PRO A 195 -3.20 -18.91 -20.84
C PRO A 195 -2.37 -20.09 -21.36
N GLU A 196 -1.06 -20.07 -21.19
CA GLU A 196 -0.20 -21.18 -21.59
C GLU A 196 0.03 -22.24 -20.50
N ASP A 197 -0.60 -22.09 -19.33
CA ASP A 197 -0.49 -23.09 -18.27
C ASP A 197 -1.36 -24.32 -18.60
N ASN A 198 -0.69 -25.39 -19.03
CA ASN A 198 -1.34 -26.65 -19.40
C ASN A 198 -2.18 -27.26 -18.26
N ARG A 199 -1.92 -26.92 -16.98
CA ARG A 199 -2.70 -27.38 -15.83
C ARG A 199 -4.13 -26.82 -15.87
N TYR A 200 -4.32 -25.59 -16.36
CA TYR A 200 -5.59 -24.88 -16.29
C TYR A 200 -6.25 -24.63 -17.65
N LYS A 201 -5.65 -25.06 -18.77
CA LYS A 201 -6.22 -24.90 -20.12
C LYS A 201 -7.67 -25.38 -20.26
N HIS A 202 -8.03 -26.46 -19.57
CA HIS A 202 -9.40 -27.01 -19.58
C HIS A 202 -10.41 -26.18 -18.77
N LEU A 203 -9.95 -25.24 -17.94
CA LEU A 203 -10.76 -24.38 -17.08
C LEU A 203 -10.95 -22.95 -17.64
N HIS A 204 -10.36 -22.63 -18.78
CA HIS A 204 -10.46 -21.31 -19.38
C HIS A 204 -11.92 -20.91 -19.65
N GLY A 205 -12.35 -19.77 -19.09
CA GLY A 205 -13.70 -19.25 -19.23
C GLY A 205 -14.77 -20.01 -18.44
N ARG A 206 -14.39 -21.04 -17.68
CA ARG A 206 -15.29 -21.78 -16.77
C ARG A 206 -15.52 -20.99 -15.49
N TYR A 207 -16.36 -21.53 -14.62
CA TYR A 207 -16.71 -20.92 -13.35
C TYR A 207 -16.27 -21.79 -12.17
N ALA A 208 -15.71 -21.13 -11.16
CA ALA A 208 -15.55 -21.67 -9.83
C ALA A 208 -16.69 -21.15 -8.93
N ILE A 209 -17.00 -21.87 -7.87
CA ILE A 209 -18.05 -21.54 -6.92
C ILE A 209 -17.38 -21.09 -5.62
N HIS A 210 -17.73 -19.90 -5.15
CA HIS A 210 -17.21 -19.40 -3.90
C HIS A 210 -17.78 -20.19 -2.71
N PRO A 211 -16.95 -20.77 -1.83
CA PRO A 211 -17.38 -21.78 -0.84
C PRO A 211 -18.34 -21.24 0.22
N PHE A 212 -18.24 -19.96 0.58
CA PHE A 212 -19.09 -19.38 1.65
C PHE A 212 -20.40 -18.74 1.17
N ASN A 213 -20.48 -18.27 -0.08
CA ASN A 213 -21.62 -17.47 -0.54
C ASN A 213 -22.23 -18.00 -1.86
N GLY A 214 -21.66 -19.06 -2.45
CA GLY A 214 -22.16 -19.69 -3.66
C GLY A 214 -22.05 -18.85 -4.94
N ARG A 215 -21.38 -17.68 -4.90
CA ARG A 215 -21.19 -16.84 -6.08
C ARG A 215 -20.33 -17.56 -7.11
N LYS A 216 -20.66 -17.36 -8.38
CA LYS A 216 -19.85 -17.86 -9.50
C LYS A 216 -18.70 -16.89 -9.76
N LEU A 217 -17.48 -17.40 -9.70
CA LEU A 217 -16.24 -16.70 -10.00
C LEU A 217 -15.77 -17.16 -11.38
N LYS A 218 -15.63 -16.23 -12.32
CA LYS A 218 -15.17 -16.57 -13.67
C LYS A 218 -13.67 -16.84 -13.66
N ILE A 219 -13.24 -17.89 -14.36
CA ILE A 219 -11.82 -18.18 -14.59
C ILE A 219 -11.39 -17.43 -15.86
N ILE A 220 -10.53 -16.44 -15.68
CA ILE A 220 -10.01 -15.56 -16.74
C ILE A 220 -8.55 -15.90 -17.02
N CYS A 221 -8.08 -15.56 -18.22
CA CYS A 221 -6.70 -15.78 -18.62
C CYS A 221 -5.95 -14.44 -18.63
N ASP A 222 -4.77 -14.41 -18.02
CA ASP A 222 -3.89 -13.25 -18.04
C ASP A 222 -2.43 -13.71 -18.18
N ALA A 223 -1.80 -13.34 -19.30
CA ALA A 223 -0.43 -13.75 -19.62
C ALA A 223 0.63 -12.85 -18.98
N GLU A 224 0.27 -11.62 -18.64
CA GLU A 224 1.23 -10.64 -18.13
C GLU A 224 1.34 -10.71 -16.61
N LEU A 225 0.22 -11.00 -15.97
CA LEU A 225 0.03 -10.79 -14.55
C LEU A 225 0.11 -12.10 -13.76
N VAL A 226 -0.18 -13.24 -14.39
CA VAL A 226 -0.08 -14.54 -13.72
C VAL A 226 1.25 -15.22 -14.05
N ASP A 227 2.11 -15.39 -13.05
CA ASP A 227 3.28 -16.25 -13.16
C ASP A 227 2.89 -17.72 -12.89
N PRO A 228 2.96 -18.62 -13.88
CA PRO A 228 2.63 -20.04 -13.68
C PRO A 228 3.61 -20.76 -12.73
N THR A 229 4.81 -20.24 -12.53
CA THR A 229 5.82 -20.84 -11.65
C THR A 229 5.63 -20.45 -10.17
N PHE A 230 4.85 -19.40 -9.89
CA PHE A 230 4.62 -18.91 -8.55
C PHE A 230 3.38 -19.54 -7.90
N GLY A 231 3.53 -20.03 -6.67
CA GLY A 231 2.43 -20.63 -5.90
C GLY A 231 1.77 -21.78 -6.67
N THR A 232 0.45 -21.67 -6.90
CA THR A 232 -0.28 -22.66 -7.71
C THR A 232 -0.39 -22.28 -9.19
N GLY A 233 0.05 -21.09 -9.60
CA GLY A 233 -0.22 -20.54 -10.95
C GLY A 233 -1.67 -20.09 -11.18
N ALA A 234 -2.50 -20.07 -10.13
CA ALA A 234 -3.86 -19.53 -10.14
C ALA A 234 -4.01 -18.48 -9.04
N VAL A 235 -4.55 -17.31 -9.41
CA VAL A 235 -4.59 -16.11 -8.55
C VAL A 235 -6.04 -15.64 -8.39
N LYS A 236 -6.45 -15.33 -7.16
CA LYS A 236 -7.76 -14.72 -6.91
C LYS A 236 -7.79 -13.22 -7.27
N VAL A 237 -8.93 -12.74 -7.77
CA VAL A 237 -9.15 -11.34 -8.18
C VAL A 237 -10.33 -10.77 -7.41
N GLY A 238 -10.15 -9.66 -6.69
CA GLY A 238 -11.19 -9.02 -5.87
C GLY A 238 -11.19 -7.47 -5.96
N ALA A 239 -12.09 -6.81 -5.22
CA ALA A 239 -12.15 -5.34 -5.22
C ALA A 239 -10.96 -4.69 -4.48
N ASP A 240 -10.44 -5.36 -3.43
CA ASP A 240 -9.28 -4.93 -2.64
C ASP A 240 -7.96 -5.54 -3.11
N SER A 241 -7.99 -6.31 -4.21
CA SER A 241 -6.76 -6.58 -4.93
C SER A 241 -6.39 -5.28 -5.63
N GLU A 242 -5.63 -4.43 -4.93
CA GLU A 242 -4.58 -3.64 -5.56
C GLU A 242 -3.93 -4.57 -6.58
N TYR A 243 -4.30 -4.35 -7.84
CA TYR A 243 -4.13 -5.23 -8.97
C TYR A 243 -2.77 -5.92 -8.87
N LEU A 244 -2.77 -7.24 -8.60
CA LEU A 244 -1.58 -8.08 -8.48
C LEU A 244 -0.64 -7.82 -7.31
N THR A 245 -1.12 -8.16 -6.11
CA THR A 245 -0.25 -8.41 -4.95
C THR A 245 0.54 -9.73 -5.05
N ILE A 246 0.93 -10.13 -6.27
CA ILE A 246 1.97 -11.12 -6.53
C ILE A 246 2.79 -10.63 -7.73
N SER A 247 3.48 -9.51 -7.55
CA SER A 247 4.80 -9.34 -8.14
C SER A 247 5.81 -9.55 -7.01
N ILE A 248 5.94 -10.80 -6.57
CA ILE A 248 7.09 -11.25 -5.77
C ILE A 248 7.90 -12.16 -6.68
#